data_AF-A0A6G2D7Y7-F1
#
_entry.id   AF-A0A6G2D7Y7-F1
#
_cell.length_a   1.000
_cell.length_b   1.000
_cell.length_c   1.000
_cell.angle_alpha   90.00
_cell.angle_beta   90.00
_cell.angle_gamma   90.00
#
_symmetry.space_group_name_H-M   'P 1'
#
loop_
_entity.id
_entity.type
_entity.pdbx_description
1 polymer ?
#
loop_
_entity_poly.entity_id
_entity_poly.type
_entity_poly.pdbx_seq_one_letter_code
_entity_poly.pdbx_strand_id
1 'polypeptide(L)' 'MPFSFAFFVNGLSIDEKSKGEWQYGHLIEDRGRAFIINEVVEANEQYITIGSWCPVNPATLGQSTGLRDKNGKEVF' A
#
# COMPACT_ATOMS: atom_id res chain seq x y z
N MET A 1 -21.17 5.43 -11.26
CA MET A 1 -20.62 4.51 -10.25
C MET A 1 -19.11 4.46 -10.45
N PRO A 2 -18.28 5.15 -9.65
CA PRO A 2 -16.84 5.01 -9.81
C PRO A 2 -16.41 3.68 -9.20
N PHE A 3 -15.90 2.77 -10.02
CA PHE A 3 -15.23 1.55 -9.57
C PHE A 3 -13.87 1.95 -8.99
N SER A 4 -13.71 1.93 -7.66
CA SER A 4 -12.40 2.03 -7.03
C SER A 4 -11.84 0.61 -6.86
N PHE A 5 -10.88 0.23 -7.70
CA PHE A 5 -10.12 -1.02 -7.58
C PHE A 5 -8.79 -0.80 -6.83
N ALA A 6 -8.75 0.10 -5.85
CA ALA A 6 -7.57 0.29 -5.01
C ALA A 6 -7.68 -0.63 -3.78
N PHE A 7 -7.10 -1.83 -3.86
CA PHE A 7 -7.03 -2.73 -2.70
C PHE A 7 -6.09 -2.13 -1.65
N PHE A 8 -6.58 -2.04 -0.42
CA PHE A 8 -5.75 -1.66 0.72
C PHE A 8 -4.93 -2.89 1.12
N VAL A 9 -3.62 -2.72 1.24
CA VAL A 9 -2.68 -3.80 1.54
C VAL A 9 -1.76 -3.39 2.68
N ASN A 10 -1.11 -4.39 3.27
CA ASN A 10 0.02 -4.19 4.14
C ASN A 10 1.26 -4.92 3.61
N GLY A 11 2.44 -4.45 3.97
CA GLY A 11 3.71 -5.08 3.59
C GLY A 11 4.87 -4.59 4.44
N LEU A 12 5.92 -5.39 4.56
CA LEU A 12 7.13 -5.00 5.29
C LEU A 12 7.99 -4.07 4.46
N SER A 13 8.31 -2.90 5.02
CA SER A 13 9.21 -1.93 4.39
C SER A 13 10.61 -2.52 4.20
N ILE A 14 11.17 -2.23 3.03
CA ILE A 14 12.57 -2.50 2.70
C ILE A 14 13.42 -1.21 2.65
N ASP A 15 12.81 -0.05 2.89
CA ASP A 15 13.52 1.22 2.99
C ASP A 15 14.42 1.25 4.22
N GLU A 16 15.63 1.80 4.12
CA GLU A 16 16.60 1.78 5.23
C GLU A 16 16.08 2.47 6.50
N LYS A 17 15.21 3.48 6.37
CA LYS A 17 14.71 4.24 7.52
C LYS A 17 13.59 3.54 8.27
N SER A 18 12.88 2.63 7.62
CA SER A 18 11.69 1.94 8.16
C SER A 18 11.77 0.43 7.98
N LYS A 19 12.97 -0.11 7.77
CA LYS A 19 13.17 -1.51 7.40
C LYS A 19 12.57 -2.45 8.45
N GLY A 20 11.65 -3.31 8.01
CA GLY A 20 10.95 -4.25 8.89
C GLY A 20 9.72 -3.67 9.61
N GLU A 21 9.37 -2.40 9.37
CA GLU A 21 8.10 -1.85 9.81
C GLU A 21 6.99 -2.20 8.83
N TRP A 22 5.80 -2.49 9.36
CA TRP A 22 4.61 -2.71 8.55
C TRP A 22 4.09 -1.39 8.00
N GLN A 23 3.97 -1.33 6.68
CA GLN A 23 3.36 -0.23 5.96
C GLN A 23 1.98 -0.64 5.48
N TYR A 24 1.07 0.33 5.43
CA TYR A 24 -0.33 0.13 5.06
C TYR A 24 -0.72 1.21 4.05
N GLY A 25 -1.52 0.86 3.05
CA GLY A 25 -1.89 1.79 2.00
C GLY A 25 -2.34 1.08 0.73
N HIS A 26 -2.25 1.79 -0.40
CA HIS A 26 -2.59 1.24 -1.71
C HIS A 26 -1.37 0.63 -2.39
N LEU A 27 -1.54 -0.54 -3.01
CA LEU A 27 -0.47 -1.23 -3.71
C LEU A 27 -0.25 -0.67 -5.12
N ILE A 28 1.00 -0.35 -5.44
CA ILE A 28 1.49 -0.29 -6.81
C ILE A 28 2.52 -1.40 -6.99
N GLU A 29 2.29 -2.26 -7.98
CA GLU A 29 3.26 -3.29 -8.39
C GLU A 29 3.73 -3.01 -9.82
N ASP A 30 5.04 -2.96 -10.03
CA ASP A 30 5.64 -2.88 -11.36
C ASP A 30 6.92 -3.73 -11.41
N ARG A 31 6.99 -4.64 -12.39
CA ARG A 31 8.17 -5.46 -12.70
C ARG A 31 8.83 -6.12 -11.46
N GLY A 32 8.01 -6.66 -10.56
CA GLY A 32 8.47 -7.34 -9.33
C GLY A 32 8.89 -6.39 -8.19
N ARG A 33 8.61 -5.09 -8.32
CA ARG A 33 8.74 -4.11 -7.23
C ARG A 33 7.36 -3.78 -6.71
N ALA A 34 7.24 -3.65 -5.39
CA ALA A 34 6.00 -3.29 -4.72
C ALA A 34 6.20 -1.99 -3.92
N PHE A 35 5.22 -1.10 -4.02
CA PHE A 35 5.17 0.15 -3.29
C PHE A 35 3.81 0.27 -2.63
N ILE A 36 3.83 0.67 -1.35
CA ILE A 36 2.64 1.11 -0.66
C ILE A 36 2.60 2.63 -0.74
N ILE A 37 1.52 3.17 -1.29
CA ILE A 37 1.31 4.61 -1.44
C ILE A 37 0.16 5.09 -0.54
N ASN A 38 0.31 6.29 0.00
CA ASN A 38 -0.68 6.89 0.90
C ASN A 38 -1.13 8.29 0.46
N GLU A 39 -0.48 8.88 -0.55
CA GLU A 39 -0.82 10.22 -1.02
C GLU A 39 -0.53 10.37 -2.51
N VAL A 40 -1.53 10.86 -3.25
CA VAL A 40 -1.40 11.34 -4.62
C VAL A 40 -1.46 12.87 -4.58
N VAL A 41 -0.42 13.52 -5.07
CA VAL A 41 -0.30 15.00 -5.07
C VAL A 41 -0.97 15.59 -6.29
N GLU A 42 -0.83 14.93 -7.44
CA GLU A 42 -1.40 15.37 -8.71
C GLU A 42 -1.73 14.13 -9.55
N ALA A 43 -2.84 14.19 -10.27
CA ALA A 43 -3.16 13.23 -11.31
C ALA A 43 -3.76 13.99 -12.50
N ASN A 44 -3.24 13.73 -13.69
CA ASN A 44 -3.78 14.25 -14.94
C ASN A 44 -3.88 13.11 -15.98
N GLU A 45 -4.16 13.46 -17.23
CA GLU A 45 -4.37 12.48 -18.31
C GLU A 45 -3.10 11.69 -18.69
N GLN A 46 -1.91 12.20 -18.35
CA GLN A 46 -0.63 11.62 -18.75
C GLN A 46 0.10 10.93 -17.60
N TYR A 47 -0.01 11.46 -16.38
CA TYR A 47 0.75 10.96 -15.24
C TYR A 47 0.05 11.18 -13.90
N ILE A 48 0.55 10.45 -12.90
CA ILE A 48 0.21 10.59 -11.49
C ILE A 48 1.50 10.85 -10.73
N THR A 49 1.48 11.86 -9.86
CA THR A 49 2.57 12.20 -8.94
C THR A 49 2.23 11.68 -7.54
N ILE A 50 3.07 10.80 -7.01
CA ILE A 50 2.91 10.23 -5.67
C ILE A 50 3.67 11.10 -4.65
N GLY A 51 3.00 11.53 -3.59
CA GLY A 51 3.59 12.36 -2.53
C GLY A 51 4.22 11.55 -1.40
N SER A 52 3.63 10.39 -1.11
CA SER A 52 4.08 9.50 -0.04
C SER A 52 4.00 8.05 -0.50
N TRP A 53 5.16 7.41 -0.53
CA TRP A 53 5.32 6.00 -0.88
C TRP A 53 6.39 5.34 -0.02
N CYS A 54 6.24 4.03 0.18
CA CYS A 54 7.24 3.19 0.81
C CYS A 54 7.46 1.92 -0.02
N PRO A 55 8.71 1.59 -0.39
CA PRO A 55 9.01 0.30 -1.02
C PRO A 55 8.84 -0.83 0.02
N VAL A 56 8.15 -1.90 -0.37
CA VAL A 56 7.89 -3.06 0.49
C VAL A 56 8.35 -4.36 -0.16
N ASN A 57 8.58 -5.38 0.66
CA ASN A 57 8.88 -6.72 0.18
C ASN A 57 7.62 -7.36 -0.43
N PRO A 58 7.58 -7.67 -1.74
CA PRO A 58 6.40 -8.25 -2.39
C PRO A 58 5.93 -9.57 -1.76
N ALA A 59 6.86 -10.38 -1.24
CA ALA A 59 6.55 -11.66 -0.59
C ALA A 59 5.82 -11.51 0.75
N THR A 60 5.72 -10.29 1.27
CA THR A 60 5.10 -9.98 2.57
C THR A 60 3.77 -9.25 2.41
N LEU A 61 3.31 -9.05 1.16
CA LEU A 61 2.06 -8.36 0.89
C LEU A 61 0.87 -9.19 1.38
N GLY A 62 0.04 -8.57 2.21
CA GLY A 62 -1.26 -9.08 2.63
C GLY A 62 -2.37 -8.13 2.22
N GLN A 63 -3.50 -8.66 1.74
CA GLN A 63 -4.69 -7.86 1.53
C GLN A 63 -5.26 -7.49 2.90
N SER A 64 -5.42 -6.20 3.18
CA SER A 64 -6.19 -5.79 4.35
C SER A 64 -7.66 -5.84 3.97
N THR A 65 -8.47 -6.52 4.79
CA THR A 65 -9.92 -6.51 4.61
C THR A 65 -10.55 -5.19 5.08
N GLY A 66 -9.79 -4.32 5.75
CA GLY A 66 -10.28 -3.14 6.45
C GLY A 66 -11.24 -3.46 7.61
N LEU A 67 -11.51 -4.75 7.88
CA LEU A 67 -12.38 -5.20 8.95
C LEU A 67 -11.53 -5.45 10.19
N ARG A 68 -11.97 -4.92 11.33
CA ARG A 68 -11.40 -5.27 12.63
C ARG A 68 -12.29 -6.31 13.29
N ASP A 69 -11.67 -7.32 13.91
CA ASP A 69 -12.38 -8.26 14.77
C ASP A 69 -12.91 -7.55 16.03
N LYS A 70 -13.68 -8.28 16.84
CA LYS A 70 -14.25 -7.77 18.10
C LYS A 70 -13.20 -7.29 19.12
N ASN A 71 -11.93 -7.63 18.93
CA ASN A 71 -10.80 -7.25 19.78
C ASN A 71 -9.99 -6.08 19.17
N GLY A 72 -10.45 -5.49 18.06
CA GLY A 72 -9.76 -4.40 17.37
C GLY A 72 -8.59 -4.83 16.49
N LYS A 73 -8.38 -6.14 16.31
CA LYS A 73 -7.32 -6.68 15.45
C LYS A 73 -7.81 -6.74 14.01
N GLU A 74 -7.01 -6.24 13.07
CA GLU A 74 -7.35 -6.28 11.65
C GLU A 74 -7.41 -7.73 11.16
N VAL A 75 -8.47 -8.03 10.42
CA VAL A 75 -8.66 -9.29 9.73
C VAL A 75 -7.89 -9.18 8.41
N PHE A 76 -6.93 -10.09 8.23
CA PHE A 76 -6.12 -10.23 7.02
C PHE A 76 -6.66 -11.39 6.20
#